data_AF-A0A133VPH8-F1
#
_entry.id   AF-A0A133VPH8-F1
#
_cell.length_a   1.000
_cell.length_b   1.000
_cell.length_c   1.000
_cell.angle_alpha   90.00
_cell.angle_beta   90.00
_cell.angle_gamma   90.00
#
_symmetry.space_group_name_H-M   'P 1'
#
loop_
_entity.id
_entity.type
_entity.pdbx_description
1 polymer ?
#
loop_
_entity_poly.entity_id
_entity_poly.type
_entity_poly.pdbx_seq_one_letter_code
_entity_poly.pdbx_strand_id
1 'polypeptide(L)' 'MFVTKVPIENKKNVEIKCREIREVDETFRFNFKEKSYGWLLIVSSRTKDQAFQRGEWLINKCDPIKAQDTYYWVHEVGK' A
#
# COMPACT_ATOMS: atom_id res chain seq x y z
N MET A 1 4.81 -6.27 -6.15
CA MET A 1 4.36 -5.08 -5.40
C MET A 1 2.87 -5.24 -5.14
N PHE A 2 2.33 -4.50 -4.19
CA PHE A 2 0.91 -4.47 -3.88
C PHE A 2 0.38 -3.07 -4.08
N VAL A 3 -0.77 -2.90 -4.74
CA VAL A 3 -1.30 -1.57 -5.09
C VAL A 3 -2.77 -1.48 -4.71
N THR A 4 -3.17 -0.43 -4.01
CA THR A 4 -4.57 -0.21 -3.66
C THR A 4 -4.96 1.26 -3.86
N LYS A 5 -6.22 1.49 -4.24
CA LYS A 5 -6.76 2.85 -4.33
C LYS A 5 -6.99 3.41 -2.93
N VAL A 6 -6.66 4.68 -2.76
CA VAL A 6 -6.88 5.42 -1.52
C VAL A 6 -7.67 6.70 -1.87
N PRO A 7 -8.90 6.86 -1.34
CA PRO A 7 -9.66 8.09 -1.46
C PRO A 7 -8.87 9.28 -0.90
N ILE A 8 -9.10 10.47 -1.47
CA ILE A 8 -8.33 11.69 -1.14
C ILE A 8 -8.48 12.02 0.35
N GLU A 9 -9.68 11.90 0.89
CA GLU A 9 -10.01 12.12 2.31
C GLU A 9 -9.25 11.20 3.25
N ASN A 10 -8.85 10.01 2.78
CA ASN A 10 -8.20 8.99 3.59
C ASN A 10 -6.67 8.99 3.45
N LYS A 11 -6.09 9.71 2.47
CA LYS A 11 -4.64 9.71 2.19
C LYS A 11 -3.80 9.98 3.43
N LYS A 12 -4.14 11.03 4.20
CA LYS A 12 -3.36 11.44 5.39
C LYS A 12 -3.36 10.35 6.47
N ASN A 13 -4.51 9.76 6.73
CA ASN A 13 -4.67 8.69 7.72
C ASN A 13 -3.90 7.42 7.30
N VAL A 14 -3.98 7.05 6.03
CA VAL A 14 -3.26 5.89 5.49
C VAL A 14 -1.74 6.11 5.51
N GLU A 15 -1.29 7.33 5.20
CA GLU A 15 0.13 7.68 5.28
C GLU A 15 0.68 7.60 6.71
N ILE A 16 -0.06 8.10 7.71
CA ILE A 16 0.33 8.00 9.12
C ILE A 16 0.51 6.53 9.50
N LYS A 17 -0.46 5.67 9.19
CA LYS A 17 -0.36 4.23 9.47
C LYS A 17 0.83 3.58 8.77
N CYS A 18 1.08 3.92 7.50
CA CYS A 18 2.25 3.40 6.77
C CYS A 18 3.58 3.82 7.43
N ARG A 19 3.63 5.03 8.03
CA ARG A 19 4.80 5.49 8.79
C ARG A 19 4.94 4.75 10.11
N GLU A 20 3.87 4.59 10.88
CA GLU A 20 3.87 3.81 12.13
C GLU A 20 4.33 2.37 11.90
N ILE A 21 3.90 1.74 10.80
CA ILE A 21 4.36 0.40 10.42
C ILE A 21 5.85 0.40 10.10
N ARG A 22 6.35 1.42 9.40
CA ARG A 22 7.77 1.55 9.05
C ARG A 22 8.66 1.78 10.28
N GLU A 23 8.14 2.42 11.32
CA GLU A 23 8.84 2.59 12.60
C GLU A 23 9.04 1.26 13.33
N VAL A 24 8.09 0.32 13.19
CA VAL A 24 8.18 -1.03 13.78
C VAL A 24 8.91 -2.01 12.85
N ASP A 25 8.74 -1.87 11.54
CA ASP A 25 9.33 -2.70 10.50
C ASP A 25 10.06 -1.83 9.47
N GLU A 26 11.36 -1.67 9.68
CA GLU A 26 12.23 -0.90 8.79
C GLU A 26 12.29 -1.44 7.36
N THR A 27 11.86 -2.68 7.12
CA THR A 27 11.79 -3.28 5.76
C THR A 27 10.53 -2.88 5.02
N PHE A 28 9.55 -2.29 5.71
CA PHE A 28 8.33 -1.79 5.10
C PHE A 28 8.65 -0.60 4.19
N ARG A 29 8.29 -0.74 2.91
CA ARG A 29 8.48 0.27 1.87
C ARG A 29 7.15 0.57 1.23
N PHE A 30 6.78 1.84 1.23
CA PHE A 30 5.55 2.32 0.61
C PHE A 30 5.77 3.62 -0.14
N ASN A 31 4.91 3.90 -1.12
CA ASN A 31 4.87 5.16 -1.83
C ASN A 31 3.42 5.49 -2.24
N PHE A 32 3.13 6.78 -2.43
CA PHE A 32 1.86 7.26 -2.94
C PHE A 32 2.05 7.85 -4.34
N LYS A 33 1.15 7.49 -5.26
CA LYS A 33 1.12 8.06 -6.61
C LYS A 33 -0.23 8.73 -6.85
N GLU A 34 -0.20 10.03 -7.13
CA GLU A 34 -1.39 10.80 -7.46
C GLU A 34 -1.95 10.42 -8.83
N LYS A 35 -3.28 10.41 -8.94
CA LYS A 35 -4.07 10.13 -10.14
C LYS A 35 -5.25 11.09 -10.19
N SER A 36 -5.86 11.23 -11.37
CA SER A 36 -7.05 12.09 -11.57
C SER A 36 -8.24 11.72 -10.69
N TYR A 37 -8.29 10.47 -10.20
CA TYR A 37 -9.34 9.92 -9.35
C TYR A 37 -8.92 9.73 -7.88
N GLY A 38 -7.77 10.29 -7.46
CA GLY A 38 -7.27 10.16 -6.08
C GLY A 38 -5.87 9.58 -6.01
N TRP A 39 -5.60 8.71 -5.03
CA TRP A 39 -4.25 8.21 -4.77
C TRP A 39 -4.14 6.70 -4.97
N LEU A 40 -2.98 6.26 -5.44
CA LEU A 40 -2.57 4.87 -5.39
C LEU A 40 -1.53 4.69 -4.29
N LEU A 41 -1.81 3.83 -3.34
CA LEU A 41 -0.82 3.33 -2.40
C LEU A 41 -0.10 2.14 -3.02
N ILE A 42 1.22 2.21 -3.05
CA ILE A 42 2.11 1.15 -3.55
C ILE A 42 2.92 0.63 -2.37
N VAL A 43 2.78 -0.65 -2.05
CA VAL A 43 3.59 -1.35 -1.03
C VAL A 43 4.56 -2.29 -1.73
N SER A 44 5.84 -2.15 -1.42
CA SER A 44 6.92 -2.92 -2.03
C SER A 44 7.57 -3.84 -1.01
N SER A 45 7.98 -5.03 -1.46
CA SER A 45 8.67 -6.03 -0.65
C SER A 45 9.60 -6.86 -1.53
N ARG A 46 10.48 -7.63 -0.89
CA ARG A 46 11.49 -8.43 -1.58
C ARG A 46 10.87 -9.49 -2.48
N THR A 47 9.75 -10.08 -2.07
CA THR A 47 9.01 -11.07 -2.87
C THR A 47 7.59 -10.60 -3.16
N LYS A 48 7.00 -11.20 -4.19
CA LYS A 48 5.59 -11.10 -4.53
C LYS A 48 4.74 -11.42 -3.29
N ASP A 49 4.89 -12.61 -2.73
CA ASP A 49 4.02 -13.08 -1.65
C ASP A 49 4.12 -12.21 -0.40
N GLN A 50 5.31 -11.70 -0.06
CA GLN A 50 5.47 -10.75 1.04
C GLN A 50 4.73 -9.44 0.78
N ALA A 51 4.79 -8.91 -0.45
CA ALA A 51 4.05 -7.68 -0.79
C ALA A 51 2.54 -7.90 -0.69
N PHE A 52 2.05 -9.06 -1.13
CA PHE A 52 0.64 -9.43 -1.01
C PHE A 52 0.20 -9.55 0.46
N GLN A 53 0.91 -10.35 1.26
CA GLN A 53 0.62 -10.53 2.68
C GLN A 53 0.63 -9.21 3.46
N ARG A 54 1.62 -8.35 3.20
CA ARG A 54 1.72 -7.01 3.83
C ARG A 54 0.58 -6.10 3.38
N GLY A 55 0.20 -6.14 2.11
CA GLY A 55 -0.90 -5.38 1.55
C GLY A 55 -2.26 -5.78 2.11
N GLU A 56 -2.54 -7.09 2.17
CA GLU A 56 -3.76 -7.62 2.79
C GLU A 56 -3.82 -7.30 4.28
N TRP A 57 -2.72 -7.50 5.01
CA TRP A 57 -2.64 -7.12 6.41
C TRP A 57 -2.93 -5.62 6.60
N LEU A 58 -2.35 -4.77 5.76
CA LEU A 58 -2.56 -3.32 5.81
C LEU A 58 -4.04 -2.97 5.58
N ILE A 59 -4.69 -3.54 4.56
CA ILE A 59 -6.11 -3.32 4.29
C ILE A 59 -6.97 -3.73 5.48
N ASN A 60 -6.72 -4.92 6.03
CA ASN A 60 -7.51 -5.47 7.12
C ASN A 60 -7.31 -4.71 8.44
N LYS A 61 -6.14 -4.12 8.67
CA LYS A 61 -5.84 -3.31 9.87
C LYS A 61 -6.19 -1.84 9.70
N CYS A 62 -6.30 -1.37 8.47
CA CYS A 62 -6.63 0.01 8.16
C CYS A 62 -8.08 0.11 7.72
N ASP A 63 -9.00 0.31 8.68
CA ASP A 63 -10.40 0.67 8.41
C ASP A 63 -10.61 1.76 7.31
N PRO A 64 -9.75 2.79 7.15
CA PRO A 64 -9.88 3.74 6.03
C PRO A 64 -9.53 3.19 4.64
N ILE A 65 -8.95 1.99 4.54
CA ILE A 65 -8.64 1.27 3.29
C ILE A 65 -9.59 0.08 3.12
N LYS A 66 -10.84 0.15 3.62
CA LYS A 66 -11.88 -0.79 3.18
C LYS A 66 -11.99 -0.69 1.67
N ALA A 67 -11.37 -1.66 1.01
CA ALA A 67 -10.93 -1.55 -0.37
C ALA A 67 -12.13 -1.39 -1.28
N GLN A 68 -12.27 -0.21 -1.88
CA GLN A 68 -13.18 -0.05 -3.00
C GLN A 68 -12.59 -0.70 -4.26
N ASP A 69 -11.26 -0.77 -4.39
CA ASP A 69 -10.57 -1.59 -5.39
C ASP A 69 -9.14 -1.94 -4.95
N THR A 70 -8.84 -3.24 -4.83
CA THR A 70 -7.48 -3.75 -4.57
C THR A 70 -6.88 -4.33 -5.85
N TYR A 71 -5.64 -3.96 -6.18
CA TYR A 71 -4.95 -4.45 -7.36
C TYR A 71 -3.63 -5.12 -7.00
N TYR A 72 -3.44 -6.33 -7.50
CA TYR A 72 -2.16 -7.00 -7.37
C TYR A 72 -1.30 -6.75 -8.61
N TRP A 73 -0.34 -5.81 -8.53
CA TRP A 73 0.56 -5.48 -9.64
C TRP A 73 1.96 -6.08 -9.42
N VAL A 74 2.31 -7.06 -10.25
CA VAL A 74 3.68 -7.57 -10.38
C VAL A 74 4.33 -6.85 -11.56
N HIS A 75 5.03 -5.74 -11.32
CA HIS A 75 6.15 -5.46 -12.19
C HIS A 75 7.28 -6.38 -11.74
N GLU A 76 7.53 -7.44 -12.49
CA GLU A 76 8.88 -7.99 -12.54
C GLU A 76 9.79 -6.84 -12.95
N VAL A 77 10.74 -6.48 -12.09
CA VAL A 77 11.86 -5.66 -12.53
C VAL A 77 12.69 -6.59 -13.40
N GLY A 78 12.43 -6.54 -14.70
CA GLY A 78 13.29 -7.17 -15.69
C GLY A 78 14.63 -6.45 -15.69
N LYS A 79 15.67 -7.23 -15.35
CA LYS A 79 17.12 -6.99 -15.43
C LYS A 79 17.75 -6.11 -14.36
#